data_AF-A0A2H3D6G9-F1
#
_entry.id   AF-A0A2H3D6G9-F1
#
_cell.length_a   1.000
_cell.length_b   1.000
_cell.length_c   1.000
_cell.angle_alpha   90.00
_cell.angle_beta   90.00
_cell.angle_gamma   90.00
#
_symmetry.space_group_name_H-M   'P 1'
#
loop_
_entity.id
_entity.type
_entity.pdbx_description
1 polymer ?
#
loop_
_entity_poly.entity_id
_entity_poly.type
_entity_poly.pdbx_seq_one_letter_code
_entity_poly.pdbx_strand_id
1 'polypeptide(L)'
;SRIWAVLFGIDGYSTYPLRGCVADALAVKEYLLEDLLVPKERIQSLLGPKNHHNTSSTDVSSIPSRTNILSLLLSLITNPNIEHGDPIVIFFAGHGSRYPLSDRDDDNEIDFDEELEDGRSHEFVEAFCPIDRDTNDSGGIPIPDISDRELNIILSQISRTKGHRITVILDC
;
A
#
# COMPACT_ATOMS: atom_id res chain seq x y z
N SER A 1 -23.67 -6.37 -1.97
CA SER A 1 -22.62 -7.13 -1.25
C SER A 1 -22.28 -6.51 0.11
N ARG A 2 -21.73 -7.26 1.09
CA ARG A 2 -21.17 -6.73 2.37
C ARG A 2 -19.66 -6.43 2.33
N ILE A 3 -19.04 -6.56 1.16
CA ILE A 3 -17.62 -6.26 0.95
C ILE A 3 -17.33 -4.78 1.24
N TRP A 4 -16.18 -4.55 1.87
CA TRP A 4 -15.50 -3.26 1.96
C TRP A 4 -14.19 -3.33 1.19
N ALA A 5 -13.81 -2.25 0.51
CA ALA A 5 -12.60 -2.22 -0.30
C ALA A 5 -11.81 -0.93 -0.13
N VAL A 6 -10.49 -1.06 -0.09
CA VAL A 6 -9.54 0.05 -0.22
C VAL A 6 -8.56 -0.25 -1.34
N LEU A 7 -8.39 0.68 -2.26
CA LEU A 7 -7.65 0.49 -3.51
C LEU A 7 -6.58 1.57 -3.65
N PHE A 8 -5.35 1.17 -3.96
CA PHE A 8 -4.21 2.08 -4.12
C PHE A 8 -3.62 1.87 -5.51
N GLY A 9 -3.42 2.96 -6.26
CA GLY A 9 -2.82 2.92 -7.59
C GLY A 9 -1.90 4.11 -7.81
N ILE A 10 -0.61 3.88 -8.04
CA ILE A 10 0.39 4.95 -8.08
C ILE A 10 1.22 4.87 -9.37
N ASP A 11 1.07 5.85 -10.25
CA ASP A 11 1.92 6.04 -11.43
C ASP A 11 2.94 7.17 -11.23
N GLY A 12 2.52 8.22 -10.51
CA GLY A 12 3.17 9.53 -10.44
C GLY A 12 4.33 9.64 -9.47
N TYR A 13 5.17 8.61 -9.38
CA TYR A 13 6.42 8.68 -8.65
C TYR A 13 7.36 9.75 -9.22
N SER A 14 8.04 10.48 -8.35
CA SER A 14 9.04 11.50 -8.72
C SER A 14 10.19 10.87 -9.52
N THR A 15 10.61 9.68 -9.12
CA THR A 15 11.65 8.87 -9.76
C THR A 15 11.02 7.59 -10.34
N TYR A 16 11.42 7.22 -11.56
CA TYR A 16 10.90 6.03 -12.27
C TYR A 16 9.36 5.95 -12.31
N PRO A 17 8.66 6.95 -12.87
CA PRO A 17 7.20 6.94 -12.92
C PRO A 17 6.67 5.74 -13.72
N LEU A 18 5.63 5.10 -13.19
CA LEU A 18 4.97 3.95 -13.79
C LEU A 18 3.86 4.38 -14.77
N ARG A 19 3.30 3.38 -15.44
CA ARG A 19 2.12 3.51 -16.29
C ARG A 19 1.30 2.24 -16.13
N GLY A 20 0.16 2.33 -15.48
CA GLY A 20 -0.78 1.21 -15.40
C GLY A 20 -1.42 1.09 -14.03
N CYS A 21 -0.69 1.39 -12.96
CA CYS A 21 -1.13 1.13 -11.59
C CYS A 21 -2.44 1.85 -11.24
N VAL A 22 -2.65 3.07 -11.74
CA VAL A 22 -3.93 3.77 -11.60
C VAL A 22 -5.03 3.08 -12.41
N ALA A 23 -4.73 2.63 -13.63
CA ALA A 23 -5.68 1.89 -14.46
C ALA A 23 -6.05 0.53 -13.83
N ASP A 24 -5.09 -0.17 -13.23
CA ASP A 24 -5.32 -1.46 -12.56
C ASP A 24 -6.23 -1.28 -11.33
N ALA A 25 -5.96 -0.26 -10.50
CA ALA A 25 -6.82 0.08 -9.36
C ALA A 25 -8.24 0.49 -9.81
N LEU A 26 -8.37 1.20 -10.93
CA LEU A 26 -9.67 1.55 -11.51
C LEU A 26 -10.40 0.34 -12.08
N ALA A 27 -9.70 -0.59 -12.73
CA ALA A 27 -10.28 -1.83 -13.24
C ALA A 27 -10.82 -2.71 -12.10
N VAL A 28 -10.07 -2.83 -11.00
CA VAL A 28 -10.54 -3.54 -9.80
C VAL A 28 -11.73 -2.82 -9.17
N LYS A 29 -11.73 -1.48 -9.15
CA LYS A 29 -12.87 -0.68 -8.67
C LYS A 29 -14.12 -0.94 -9.51
N GLU A 30 -14.00 -0.94 -10.83
CA GLU A 30 -15.09 -1.22 -11.76
C GLU A 30 -15.62 -2.63 -11.57
N TYR A 31 -14.74 -3.64 -11.48
CA TYR A 31 -15.13 -5.01 -11.17
C TYR A 31 -15.90 -5.14 -9.83
N LEU A 32 -15.43 -4.45 -8.79
CA LEU A 32 -16.12 -4.44 -7.48
C LEU A 32 -17.52 -3.80 -7.58
N LEU A 33 -17.65 -2.71 -8.34
CA LEU A 33 -18.90 -1.98 -8.51
C LEU A 33 -19.91 -2.74 -9.39
N GLU A 34 -19.48 -3.15 -10.58
CA GLU A 34 -20.36 -3.62 -11.65
C GLU A 34 -20.60 -5.13 -11.58
N ASP A 35 -19.57 -5.93 -11.30
CA ASP A 35 -19.69 -7.40 -11.28
C ASP A 35 -20.03 -7.93 -9.88
N LEU A 36 -19.39 -7.37 -8.84
CA LEU A 36 -19.61 -7.80 -7.45
C LEU A 36 -20.67 -6.99 -6.70
N LEU A 37 -21.23 -5.96 -7.33
CA LEU A 37 -22.31 -5.11 -6.80
C LEU A 37 -21.99 -4.62 -5.37
N VAL A 38 -20.75 -4.20 -5.16
CA VAL A 38 -20.30 -3.56 -3.92
C VAL A 38 -20.77 -2.10 -3.96
N PRO A 39 -21.49 -1.62 -2.94
CA PRO A 39 -21.91 -0.21 -2.88
C PRO A 39 -20.70 0.73 -2.96
N LYS A 40 -20.81 1.80 -3.76
CA LYS A 40 -19.73 2.75 -3.99
C LYS A 40 -19.19 3.33 -2.68
N GLU A 41 -20.05 3.55 -1.69
CA GLU A 41 -19.70 4.12 -0.38
C GLU A 41 -18.81 3.18 0.46
N ARG A 42 -18.69 1.91 0.06
CA ARG A 42 -17.83 0.90 0.70
C ARG A 42 -16.50 0.70 -0.02
N ILE A 43 -16.26 1.44 -1.10
CA ILE A 43 -15.02 1.39 -1.87
C ILE A 43 -14.34 2.75 -1.74
N GLN A 44 -13.17 2.76 -1.13
CA GLN A 44 -12.30 3.93 -1.09
C GLN A 44 -11.08 3.67 -1.96
N SER A 45 -10.58 4.71 -2.60
CA SER A 45 -9.39 4.61 -3.45
C SER A 45 -8.45 5.78 -3.19
N LEU A 46 -7.13 5.56 -3.26
CA LEU A 46 -6.09 6.60 -3.35
C LEU A 46 -5.34 6.41 -4.67
N LEU A 47 -5.45 7.39 -5.57
CA LEU A 47 -4.88 7.31 -6.92
C LEU A 47 -3.88 8.44 -7.15
N GLY A 48 -2.69 8.06 -7.62
CA GLY A 48 -1.57 8.97 -7.88
C GLY A 48 -1.17 8.95 -9.34
N PRO A 49 -1.92 9.61 -10.26
CA PRO A 49 -1.56 9.63 -11.68
C PRO A 49 -0.33 10.49 -11.96
N LYS A 50 0.41 10.17 -13.03
CA LYS A 50 1.64 10.89 -13.45
C LYS A 50 1.45 12.40 -13.68
N ASN A 51 0.26 12.82 -14.09
CA ASN A 51 -0.05 14.21 -14.39
C ASN A 51 -1.26 14.68 -13.55
N HIS A 52 -1.00 15.31 -12.40
CA HIS A 52 -2.01 15.94 -11.55
C HIS A 52 -2.88 17.01 -12.26
N HIS A 53 -2.50 17.44 -13.47
CA HIS A 53 -3.18 18.49 -14.22
C HIS A 53 -4.44 18.05 -14.98
N ASN A 54 -4.70 16.75 -15.17
CA ASN A 54 -5.79 16.25 -16.02
C ASN A 54 -6.91 15.50 -15.28
N THR A 55 -6.91 15.48 -13.94
CA THR A 55 -8.05 14.93 -13.19
C THR A 55 -9.19 15.94 -13.19
N SER A 56 -9.93 15.94 -14.29
CA SER A 56 -11.27 16.52 -14.37
C SER A 56 -12.12 15.97 -13.21
N SER A 57 -12.94 16.83 -12.64
CA SER A 57 -13.58 16.73 -11.31
C SER A 57 -14.61 15.59 -11.15
N THR A 58 -14.19 14.33 -11.24
CA THR A 58 -15.02 13.18 -10.89
C THR A 58 -14.22 12.26 -9.97
N ASP A 59 -14.50 12.38 -8.66
CA ASP A 59 -13.87 11.68 -7.52
C ASP A 59 -12.34 11.86 -7.40
N VAL A 60 -11.93 13.03 -6.91
CA VAL A 60 -10.58 13.24 -6.38
C VAL A 60 -10.39 12.36 -5.14
N SER A 61 -9.83 11.17 -5.32
CA SER A 61 -9.16 10.46 -4.24
C SER A 61 -7.97 11.26 -3.75
N SER A 62 -7.73 11.28 -2.44
CA SER A 62 -6.52 11.89 -1.88
C SER A 62 -5.26 11.22 -2.43
N ILE A 63 -4.19 12.01 -2.50
CA ILE A 63 -2.85 11.58 -2.91
C ILE A 63 -2.44 10.33 -2.11
N PRO A 64 -1.92 9.25 -2.72
CA PRO A 64 -1.46 8.05 -2.02
C PRO A 64 -0.11 8.28 -1.31
N SER A 65 -0.07 9.30 -0.45
CA SER A 65 1.04 9.57 0.46
C SER A 65 1.10 8.51 1.54
N ARG A 66 2.27 8.36 2.17
CA ARG A 66 2.46 7.44 3.29
C ARG A 66 1.37 7.61 4.35
N THR A 67 1.13 8.86 4.77
CA THR A 67 0.13 9.20 5.78
C THR A 67 -1.29 8.81 5.35
N ASN A 68 -1.66 9.06 4.10
CA ASN A 68 -3.01 8.77 3.62
C ASN A 68 -3.24 7.26 3.46
N ILE A 69 -2.24 6.52 2.98
CA ILE A 69 -2.31 5.05 2.89
C ILE A 69 -2.52 4.45 4.28
N LEU A 70 -1.70 4.83 5.25
CA LEU A 70 -1.82 4.32 6.62
C LEU A 70 -3.13 4.75 7.27
N SER A 71 -3.54 6.00 7.12
CA SER A 71 -4.82 6.50 7.63
C SER A 71 -6.00 5.70 7.09
N LEU A 72 -6.00 5.41 5.78
CA LEU A 72 -7.07 4.64 5.14
C LEU A 72 -7.08 3.19 5.64
N LEU A 73 -5.92 2.52 5.74
CA LEU A 73 -5.83 1.17 6.28
C LEU A 73 -6.29 1.11 7.75
N LEU A 74 -5.84 2.05 8.58
CA LEU A 74 -6.24 2.14 9.99
C LEU A 74 -7.73 2.45 10.15
N SER A 75 -8.32 3.21 9.21
CA SER A 75 -9.77 3.48 9.21
C SER A 75 -10.61 2.20 9.09
N LEU A 76 -10.09 1.13 8.48
CA LEU A 76 -10.78 -0.18 8.43
C LEU A 76 -10.96 -0.78 9.83
N ILE A 77 -10.03 -0.52 10.75
CA ILE A 77 -10.08 -1.01 12.14
C ILE A 77 -11.18 -0.25 12.91
N THR A 78 -11.24 1.07 12.73
CA THR A 78 -12.10 1.94 13.54
C THR A 78 -13.49 2.18 12.94
N ASN A 79 -13.72 1.88 11.66
CA ASN A 79 -14.99 2.11 11.00
C ASN A 79 -16.11 1.25 11.63
N PRO A 80 -17.14 1.87 12.26
CA PRO A 80 -18.21 1.14 12.95
C PRO A 80 -19.17 0.42 11.98
N ASN A 81 -19.17 0.78 10.69
CA ASN A 81 -20.01 0.16 9.68
C ASN A 81 -19.44 -1.14 9.12
N ILE A 82 -18.16 -1.44 9.41
CA ILE A 82 -17.53 -2.73 9.11
C ILE A 82 -17.80 -3.65 10.31
N GLU A 83 -18.69 -4.61 10.11
CA GLU A 83 -19.02 -5.60 11.14
C GLU A 83 -17.99 -6.73 11.17
N HIS A 84 -17.89 -7.41 12.31
CA HIS A 84 -17.01 -8.56 12.41
C HIS A 84 -17.47 -9.68 11.45
N GLY A 85 -16.58 -10.13 10.58
CA GLY A 85 -16.84 -11.14 9.55
C GLY A 85 -17.24 -10.57 8.19
N ASP A 86 -17.32 -9.24 8.04
CA ASP A 86 -17.45 -8.60 6.74
C ASP A 86 -16.18 -8.85 5.90
N PRO A 87 -16.32 -9.17 4.60
CA PRO A 87 -15.16 -9.30 3.73
C PRO A 87 -14.50 -7.95 3.47
N ILE A 88 -13.17 -7.90 3.57
CA ILE A 88 -12.36 -6.72 3.29
C ILE A 88 -11.41 -7.04 2.14
N VAL A 89 -11.41 -6.21 1.10
CA VAL A 89 -10.50 -6.28 -0.05
C VAL A 89 -9.52 -5.11 0.02
N ILE A 90 -8.24 -5.40 -0.09
CA ILE A 90 -7.17 -4.42 -0.11
C ILE A 90 -6.38 -4.66 -1.40
N PHE A 91 -6.32 -3.66 -2.27
CA PHE A 91 -5.60 -3.76 -3.55
C PHE A 91 -4.50 -2.70 -3.61
N PHE A 92 -3.28 -3.10 -3.94
CA PHE A 92 -2.16 -2.21 -4.18
C PHE A 92 -1.59 -2.42 -5.58
N ALA A 93 -1.42 -1.32 -6.32
CA ALA A 93 -0.60 -1.26 -7.53
C ALA A 93 0.37 -0.07 -7.46
N GLY A 94 1.66 -0.33 -7.67
CA GLY A 94 2.71 0.68 -7.56
C GLY A 94 4.10 0.04 -7.54
N HIS A 95 5.11 0.77 -7.06
CA HIS A 95 6.43 0.20 -6.83
C HIS A 95 6.49 -0.61 -5.53
N GLY A 96 7.20 -1.74 -5.57
CA GLY A 96 7.83 -2.37 -4.42
C GLY A 96 9.32 -2.01 -4.29
N SER A 97 9.81 -1.95 -3.06
CA SER A 97 11.24 -1.81 -2.71
C SER A 97 11.68 -3.00 -1.85
N ARG A 98 12.99 -3.25 -1.80
CA ARG A 98 13.62 -4.16 -0.83
C ARG A 98 14.80 -3.46 -0.17
N TYR A 99 14.93 -3.64 1.14
CA TYR A 99 16.00 -3.05 1.95
C TYR A 99 16.72 -4.15 2.72
N PRO A 100 18.06 -4.14 2.81
CA PRO A 100 18.77 -5.08 3.66
C PRO A 100 18.36 -4.85 5.12
N LEU A 101 18.09 -5.92 5.87
CA LEU A 101 18.02 -5.83 7.32
C LEU A 101 19.43 -5.57 7.82
N SER A 102 19.66 -4.35 8.28
CA SER A 102 20.88 -3.99 8.99
C SER A 102 20.83 -4.64 10.38
N ASP A 103 21.02 -5.95 10.46
CA ASP A 103 21.49 -6.57 11.68
C ASP A 103 22.98 -6.26 11.77
N ARG A 104 23.33 -5.06 12.24
CA ARG A 104 24.54 -4.67 12.99
C ARG A 104 25.03 -3.27 12.63
N ASP A 105 25.27 -2.48 13.66
CA ASP A 105 26.29 -1.43 13.70
C ASP A 105 27.71 -2.04 13.60
N ASP A 106 27.99 -2.85 12.57
CA ASP A 106 29.35 -3.28 12.27
C ASP A 106 29.78 -2.64 10.96
N ASP A 107 30.72 -1.70 11.08
CA ASP A 107 31.45 -0.99 10.04
C ASP A 107 32.29 -1.94 9.15
N ASN A 108 31.66 -2.94 8.55
CA ASN A 108 32.32 -3.78 7.54
C ASN A 108 31.48 -3.72 6.27
N GLU A 109 32.06 -3.10 5.24
CA GLU A 109 31.62 -3.21 3.86
C GLU A 109 31.54 -4.70 3.50
N ILE A 110 30.34 -5.28 3.50
CA ILE A 110 30.11 -6.63 3.00
C ILE A 110 29.74 -6.49 1.53
N ASP A 111 30.59 -7.07 0.67
CA ASP A 111 30.35 -7.22 -0.76
C ASP A 111 29.02 -7.97 -0.99
N PHE A 112 28.12 -7.37 -1.76
CA PHE A 112 26.73 -7.81 -1.96
C PHE A 112 26.56 -9.13 -2.74
N ASP A 113 27.66 -9.80 -3.12
CA ASP A 113 27.66 -10.93 -4.06
C ASP A 113 28.06 -12.29 -3.45
N GLU A 114 28.39 -12.38 -2.15
CA GLU A 114 28.66 -13.68 -1.50
C GLU A 114 27.41 -14.22 -0.78
N GLU A 115 26.85 -15.31 -1.32
CA GLU A 115 25.99 -16.21 -0.54
C GLU A 115 26.79 -16.67 0.69
N LEU A 116 26.43 -16.16 1.87
CA LEU A 116 27.04 -16.61 3.13
C LEU A 116 26.89 -18.13 3.25
N GLU A 117 28.01 -18.84 3.29
CA GLU A 117 28.10 -20.32 3.39
C GLU A 117 27.41 -20.90 4.65
N ASP A 118 26.89 -20.08 5.56
CA ASP A 118 26.19 -20.51 6.78
C ASP A 118 24.66 -20.63 6.62
N GLY A 119 24.12 -20.34 5.43
CA GLY A 119 22.67 -20.45 5.16
C GLY A 119 21.83 -19.32 5.78
N ARG A 120 22.45 -18.29 6.36
CA ARG A 120 21.78 -17.02 6.64
C ARG A 120 21.76 -16.22 5.34
N SER A 121 20.66 -16.35 4.60
CA SER A 121 20.28 -15.34 3.63
C SER A 121 20.36 -13.97 4.33
N HIS A 122 21.00 -12.97 3.72
CA HIS A 122 20.80 -11.57 4.12
C HIS A 122 19.28 -11.36 4.23
N GLU A 123 18.80 -11.10 5.45
CA GLU A 123 17.36 -10.92 5.66
C GLU A 123 17.02 -9.57 5.01
N PHE A 124 16.00 -9.50 4.15
CA PHE A 124 15.55 -8.25 3.54
C PHE A 124 14.18 -7.86 4.12
N VAL A 125 13.90 -6.56 4.16
CA VAL A 125 12.56 -5.99 4.36
C VAL A 125 12.00 -5.57 3.02
N GLU A 126 10.87 -6.12 2.62
CA GLU A 126 10.11 -5.64 1.47
C GLU A 126 9.22 -4.47 1.88
N ALA A 127 8.99 -3.53 0.96
CA ALA A 127 8.19 -2.35 1.27
C ALA A 127 7.36 -1.87 0.09
N PHE A 128 6.19 -1.32 0.39
CA PHE A 128 5.37 -0.57 -0.55
C PHE A 128 5.81 0.89 -0.59
N CYS A 129 5.93 1.42 -1.80
CA CYS A 129 6.44 2.76 -1.98
C CYS A 129 5.28 3.76 -2.13
N PRO A 130 5.09 4.69 -1.20
CA PRO A 130 4.08 5.74 -1.34
C PRO A 130 4.54 6.78 -2.38
N ILE A 131 3.62 7.62 -2.86
CA ILE A 131 3.96 8.62 -3.90
C ILE A 131 4.93 9.70 -3.42
N ASP A 132 4.95 9.96 -2.12
CA ASP A 132 5.85 10.89 -1.44
C ASP A 132 7.14 10.22 -0.95
N ARG A 133 7.46 9.01 -1.46
CA ARG A 133 8.79 8.40 -1.28
C ARG A 133 9.90 9.36 -1.70
N ASP A 134 11.07 9.18 -1.11
CA ASP A 134 12.27 9.98 -1.40
C ASP A 134 12.08 11.50 -1.15
N THR A 135 11.07 11.87 -0.36
CA THR A 135 10.84 13.25 0.09
C THR A 135 10.89 13.33 1.61
N ASN A 136 10.95 14.56 2.14
CA ASN A 136 10.94 14.83 3.57
C ASN A 136 9.56 15.31 4.02
N ASP A 137 9.18 14.98 5.24
CA ASP A 137 8.02 15.54 5.90
C ASP A 137 8.21 17.04 6.25
N SER A 138 7.17 17.65 6.82
CA SER A 138 7.20 19.06 7.26
C SER A 138 8.32 19.38 8.27
N GLY A 139 8.85 18.36 8.96
CA GLY A 139 9.97 18.47 9.91
C GLY A 139 11.34 18.25 9.28
N GLY A 140 11.41 17.95 7.98
CA GLY A 140 12.66 17.63 7.29
C GLY A 140 13.11 16.18 7.46
N ILE A 141 12.27 15.30 8.00
CA ILE A 141 12.58 13.88 8.20
C ILE A 141 12.19 13.10 6.93
N PRO A 142 13.07 12.23 6.41
CA PRO A 142 12.74 11.38 5.25
C PRO A 142 11.50 10.54 5.50
N ILE A 143 10.58 10.52 4.53
CA ILE A 143 9.37 9.70 4.57
C ILE A 143 9.75 8.27 4.18
N PRO A 144 9.61 7.28 5.09
CA PRO A 144 9.98 5.91 4.79
C PRO A 144 8.90 5.21 3.96
N ASP A 145 9.31 4.27 3.13
CA ASP A 145 8.41 3.29 2.52
C ASP A 145 7.65 2.49 3.61
N ILE A 146 6.53 1.86 3.25
CA ILE A 146 5.71 1.08 4.18
C ILE A 146 6.19 -0.37 4.14
N SER A 147 6.93 -0.78 5.18
CA SER A 147 7.43 -2.15 5.26
C SER A 147 6.32 -3.21 5.32
N ASP A 148 6.63 -4.40 4.83
CA ASP A 148 5.84 -5.62 4.99
C ASP A 148 5.52 -5.92 6.47
N ARG A 149 6.45 -5.65 7.39
CA ARG A 149 6.27 -5.76 8.85
C ARG A 149 5.19 -4.80 9.35
N GLU A 150 5.25 -3.53 8.95
CA GLU A 150 4.25 -2.52 9.31
C GLU A 150 2.87 -2.89 8.74
N LEU A 151 2.81 -3.30 7.47
CA LEU A 151 1.57 -3.75 6.86
C LEU A 151 1.00 -4.98 7.58
N ASN A 152 1.84 -5.98 7.89
CA ASN A 152 1.42 -7.19 8.60
C ASN A 152 0.88 -6.88 10.00
N ILE A 153 1.46 -5.91 10.72
CA ILE A 153 0.92 -5.44 12.00
C ILE A 153 -0.49 -4.86 11.80
N ILE A 154 -0.68 -4.01 10.80
CA ILE A 154 -1.99 -3.39 10.51
C ILE A 154 -3.02 -4.45 10.12
N LEU A 155 -2.67 -5.35 9.18
CA LEU A 155 -3.52 -6.46 8.77
C LEU A 155 -3.89 -7.38 9.95
N SER A 156 -2.94 -7.64 10.85
CA SER A 156 -3.18 -8.40 12.08
C SER A 156 -4.19 -7.69 12.99
N GLN A 157 -4.13 -6.37 13.12
CA GLN A 157 -5.12 -5.62 13.91
C GLN A 157 -6.49 -5.60 13.23
N ILE A 158 -6.56 -5.38 11.91
CA ILE A 158 -7.82 -5.50 11.15
C ILE A 158 -8.41 -6.89 11.38
N SER A 159 -7.59 -7.95 11.28
CA SER A 159 -8.04 -9.32 11.47
C SER A 159 -8.57 -9.59 12.88
N ARG A 160 -7.96 -9.02 13.92
CA ARG A 160 -8.42 -9.17 15.31
C ARG A 160 -9.72 -8.41 15.56
N THR A 161 -9.89 -7.23 14.97
CA THR A 161 -11.05 -6.37 15.21
C THR A 161 -12.24 -6.72 14.31
N LYS A 162 -12.00 -7.08 13.05
CA LYS A 162 -13.01 -7.27 12.01
C LYS A 162 -13.13 -8.73 11.54
N GLY A 163 -12.28 -9.64 12.00
CA GLY A 163 -12.27 -11.04 11.59
C GLY A 163 -11.39 -11.32 10.38
N HIS A 164 -11.28 -12.60 10.01
CA HIS A 164 -10.21 -13.11 9.14
C HIS A 164 -10.50 -13.06 7.62
N ARG A 165 -11.60 -12.43 7.19
CA ARG A 165 -12.00 -12.40 5.77
C ARG A 165 -11.35 -11.23 5.03
N ILE A 166 -10.02 -11.21 5.02
CA ILE A 166 -9.22 -10.16 4.41
C ILE A 166 -8.54 -10.74 3.17
N THR A 167 -8.76 -10.11 2.01
CA THR A 167 -8.07 -10.44 0.75
C THR A 167 -7.16 -9.28 0.40
N VAL A 168 -5.87 -9.56 0.24
CA VAL A 168 -4.87 -8.58 -0.18
C VAL A 168 -4.36 -8.99 -1.56
N ILE A 169 -4.40 -8.05 -2.50
CA ILE A 169 -3.93 -8.24 -3.88
C ILE A 169 -2.84 -7.21 -4.12
N LEU A 170 -1.68 -7.68 -4.57
CA LEU A 170 -0.48 -6.88 -4.77
C LEU A 170 -0.04 -6.97 -6.24
N ASP A 171 0.08 -5.83 -6.89
CA ASP A 171 0.60 -5.66 -8.24
C ASP A 171 1.79 -4.69 -8.17
N CYS A 172 2.93 -5.20 -7.70
CA CYS A 172 4.09 -4.42 -7.24
C CYS A 172 5.42 -5.00 -7.72
#